data_AF-A0A4S4N7R4-F1
#
_entry.id   AF-A0A4S4N7R4-F1
#
_cell.length_a   1.000
_cell.length_b   1.000
_cell.length_c   1.000
_cell.angle_alpha   90.00
_cell.angle_beta   90.00
_cell.angle_gamma   90.00
#
_symmetry.space_group_name_H-M   'P 1'
#
loop_
_entity.id
_entity.type
_entity.pdbx_description
1 polymer ?
#
loop_
_entity_poly.entity_id
_entity_poly.type
_entity_poly.pdbx_seq_one_letter_code
_entity_poly.pdbx_strand_id
1 'polypeptide(L)' 'MSSWSPTKYKTTNWSAYNDALKRRGSLTLWFDPEMIWRAPPTGKRGRQPSFSDAAIEMCLTMKVLFGLPLRQTTGFVQ' A
#
# COMPACT_ATOMS: atom_id res chain seq x y z
N MET A 1 -33.49 -24.03 34.36
CA MET A 1 -32.39 -23.05 34.24
C MET A 1 -32.19 -22.78 32.75
N SER A 2 -32.49 -21.56 32.31
CA SER A 2 -32.32 -21.15 30.91
C SER A 2 -30.83 -21.10 30.57
N SER A 3 -30.39 -21.89 29.59
CA SER A 3 -29.02 -21.86 29.10
C SER A 3 -28.84 -20.66 28.17
N TRP A 4 -28.19 -19.62 28.65
CA TRP A 4 -27.77 -18.50 27.80
C TRP A 4 -26.48 -18.90 27.08
N SER A 5 -26.57 -19.12 25.77
CA SER A 5 -25.40 -19.31 24.92
C SER A 5 -25.04 -17.97 24.25
N PRO A 6 -23.80 -17.49 24.37
CA PRO A 6 -23.41 -16.21 23.77
C PRO A 6 -23.56 -16.25 22.25
N THR A 7 -24.25 -15.26 21.69
CA THR A 7 -24.35 -15.09 20.23
C THR A 7 -22.96 -14.79 19.66
N LYS A 8 -22.47 -15.66 18.76
CA LYS A 8 -21.22 -15.45 18.03
C LYS A 8 -21.51 -14.63 16.77
N TYR A 9 -21.03 -13.39 16.74
CA TYR A 9 -21.08 -12.55 15.55
C TYR A 9 -19.90 -12.84 14.63
N LYS A 10 -20.14 -12.86 13.31
CA LYS A 10 -19.10 -12.97 12.30
C LYS A 10 -19.10 -11.70 11.44
N THR A 11 -18.01 -10.95 11.50
CA THR A 11 -17.82 -9.76 10.66
C THR A 11 -17.60 -10.18 9.21
N THR A 12 -18.55 -9.86 8.33
CA THR A 12 -18.51 -10.21 6.89
C THR A 12 -18.21 -9.01 6.00
N ASN A 13 -18.32 -7.79 6.54
CA ASN A 13 -18.20 -6.54 5.78
C ASN A 13 -16.76 -6.01 5.65
N TRP A 14 -15.75 -6.84 5.93
CA TRP A 14 -14.36 -6.38 6.07
C TRP A 14 -13.76 -5.78 4.81
N SER A 15 -14.12 -6.30 3.63
CA SER A 15 -13.73 -5.71 2.35
C SER A 15 -14.32 -4.31 2.17
N ALA A 16 -15.64 -4.17 2.35
CA ALA A 16 -16.34 -2.90 2.17
C ALA A 16 -15.86 -1.84 3.17
N TYR A 17 -15.54 -2.24 4.41
CA TYR A 17 -14.94 -1.37 5.40
C TYR A 17 -13.57 -0.86 4.97
N ASN A 18 -12.68 -1.75 4.50
CA ASN A 18 -11.35 -1.37 4.01
C ASN A 18 -11.42 -0.44 2.79
N ASP A 19 -12.34 -0.69 1.84
CA ASP A 19 -12.51 0.17 0.68
C ASP A 19 -12.99 1.57 1.08
N ALA A 20 -13.91 1.66 2.04
CA ALA A 20 -14.33 2.94 2.60
C ALA A 20 -13.17 3.66 3.32
N LEU A 21 -12.29 2.92 4.00
CA LEU A 21 -11.11 3.47 4.65
C LEU A 21 -10.11 4.03 3.63
N LYS A 22 -9.86 3.30 2.52
CA LYS A 22 -9.01 3.77 1.41
C LYS A 22 -9.53 5.07 0.80
N ARG A 23 -10.84 5.18 0.58
CA ARG A 23 -11.47 6.39 0.03
C ARG A 23 -11.34 7.62 0.94
N ARG A 24 -11.30 7.44 2.27
CA ARG A 24 -11.17 8.57 3.23
C ARG A 24 -9.78 9.21 3.21
N GLY A 25 -8.76 8.48 2.77
CA GLY A 25 -7.38 8.95 2.68
C GLY A 25 -6.81 8.91 1.26
N SER A 26 -7.65 8.81 0.22
CA SER A 26 -7.17 8.69 -1.15
C SER A 26 -6.55 10.00 -1.63
N LEU A 27 -5.29 9.95 -2.05
CA LEU A 27 -4.56 11.07 -2.64
C LEU A 27 -4.43 10.84 -4.15
N THR A 28 -4.71 11.88 -4.94
CA THR A 28 -4.39 11.88 -6.37
C THR A 28 -3.06 12.59 -6.57
N LEU A 29 -2.07 11.84 -7.06
CA LEU A 29 -0.73 12.36 -7.35
C LEU A 29 -0.49 12.30 -8.86
N TRP A 30 0.03 13.38 -9.41
CA TRP A 30 0.51 13.40 -10.80
C TRP A 30 1.97 12.95 -10.80
N PHE A 31 2.24 11.86 -11.52
CA PHE A 31 3.60 11.38 -11.75
C PHE A 31 4.08 11.88 -13.11
N ASP A 32 5.40 11.99 -13.24
CA ASP A 32 6.03 12.13 -14.55
C ASP A 32 5.67 10.91 -15.41
N PRO A 33 5.04 11.09 -16.59
CA PRO A 33 4.67 9.99 -17.47
C PRO A 33 5.87 9.18 -17.98
N GLU A 34 7.08 9.74 -17.97
CA GLU A 34 8.30 9.05 -18.37
C GLU A 34 8.90 8.21 -17.22
N MET A 35 8.33 8.30 -16.01
CA MET A 35 8.84 7.60 -14.84
C MET A 35 8.67 6.09 -14.97
N ILE A 36 9.79 5.39 -15.04
CA ILE A 36 9.82 3.94 -15.08
C ILE A 36 9.62 3.40 -13.66
N TRP A 37 8.58 2.61 -13.41
CA TRP A 37 8.33 2.04 -12.08
C TRP A 37 9.10 0.75 -11.80
N ARG A 38 9.19 -0.13 -12.80
CA ARG A 38 9.88 -1.43 -12.70
C ARG A 38 11.32 -1.29 -13.16
N ALA A 39 12.26 -1.82 -12.39
CA ALA A 39 13.65 -1.78 -12.82
C ALA A 39 13.84 -2.59 -14.12
N PRO A 40 14.68 -2.11 -15.06
CA PRO A 40 15.09 -2.90 -16.19
C PRO A 40 15.92 -4.11 -15.74
N PRO A 41 15.88 -5.24 -16.47
CA PRO A 41 16.69 -6.40 -16.13
C PRO A 41 18.18 -6.06 -16.24
N THR A 42 18.93 -6.32 -15.17
CA THR A 42 20.37 -6.04 -15.11
C THR A 42 21.21 -7.06 -15.86
N GLY A 43 20.67 -8.26 -16.13
CA GLY A 43 21.40 -9.37 -16.75
C GLY A 43 22.52 -9.99 -15.90
N LYS A 44 22.77 -9.46 -14.70
CA LYS A 44 23.81 -9.95 -13.77
C LYS A 44 23.29 -11.11 -12.91
N ARG A 45 24.21 -11.97 -12.48
CA ARG A 45 23.92 -13.06 -11.54
C ARG A 45 23.53 -12.49 -10.17
N GLY A 46 22.41 -12.94 -9.63
CA GLY A 46 21.85 -12.43 -8.36
C GLY A 46 20.36 -12.09 -8.48
N ARG A 47 19.79 -11.47 -7.44
CA ARG A 47 18.39 -11.04 -7.45
C ARG A 47 18.22 -9.79 -8.32
N GLN A 48 17.30 -9.84 -9.28
CA GLN A 48 16.93 -8.68 -10.08
C GLN A 48 16.15 -7.65 -9.22
N PRO A 49 16.45 -6.35 -9.35
CA PRO A 49 15.65 -5.32 -8.72
C PRO A 49 14.23 -5.34 -9.28
N SER A 50 13.23 -5.18 -8.40
CA SER A 50 11.82 -5.14 -8.82
C SER A 50 11.35 -3.72 -9.13
N PHE A 51 11.94 -2.72 -8.48
CA PHE A 51 11.58 -1.31 -8.58
C PHE A 51 12.79 -0.50 -9.02
N SER A 52 12.56 0.51 -9.85
CA SER A 52 13.60 1.45 -10.27
C SER A 52 14.04 2.35 -9.10
N ASP A 53 15.20 3.00 -9.25
CA ASP A 53 15.68 3.97 -8.27
C ASP A 53 14.69 5.14 -8.12
N ALA A 54 14.10 5.60 -9.23
CA ALA A 54 13.08 6.64 -9.22
C ALA A 54 11.84 6.24 -8.40
N ALA A 55 11.36 4.99 -8.56
CA ALA A 55 10.20 4.49 -7.79
C ALA A 55 10.51 4.40 -6.29
N ILE A 56 11.74 4.00 -5.93
CA ILE A 56 12.19 3.95 -4.55
C ILE A 56 12.28 5.36 -3.96
N GLU A 57 12.92 6.29 -4.67
CA GLU A 57 13.05 7.69 -4.24
C GLU A 57 11.68 8.32 -4.01
N MET A 58 10.74 8.12 -4.92
CA MET A 58 9.38 8.61 -4.76
C MET A 58 8.69 8.04 -3.51
N CYS A 59 8.76 6.72 -3.29
CA CYS A 59 8.19 6.14 -2.07
C CYS A 59 8.81 6.73 -0.79
N LEU A 60 10.11 7.02 -0.81
CA LEU A 60 10.81 7.69 0.30
C LEU A 60 10.40 9.16 0.45
N THR A 61 10.18 9.88 -0.65
CA THR A 61 9.67 11.25 -0.64
C THR A 61 8.27 11.31 -0.04
N MET A 62 7.35 10.41 -0.43
CA MET A 62 6.02 10.33 0.19
C MET A 62 6.12 10.05 1.69
N LYS A 63 7.00 9.13 2.08
CA LYS A 63 7.23 8.80 3.49
C LYS A 63 7.64 10.05 4.27
N VAL A 64 8.59 10.84 3.77
CA VAL A 64 9.08 12.05 4.44
C VAL A 64 8.03 13.17 4.42
N LEU A 65 7.43 13.44 3.26
CA LEU A 65 6.46 14.52 3.06
C LEU A 65 5.25 14.41 3.99
N PHE A 66 4.74 13.19 4.18
CA PHE A 66 3.59 12.93 5.06
C PHE A 66 4.01 12.54 6.49
N GLY A 67 5.31 12.48 6.80
CA GLY A 67 5.79 12.08 8.12
C GLY A 67 5.40 10.67 8.53
N LEU A 68 5.21 9.76 7.56
CA LEU A 68 4.67 8.43 7.80
C LEU A 68 5.78 7.36 7.97
N PRO A 69 5.55 6.30 8.76
CA PRO A 69 6.38 5.10 8.72
C PRO A 69 6.23 4.39 7.37
N LEU A 70 7.30 3.72 6.91
CA LEU A 70 7.35 3.07 5.59
C LEU A 70 6.18 2.09 5.35
N ARG A 71 5.75 1.34 6.39
CA ARG A 71 4.61 0.41 6.31
C ARG A 71 3.25 1.08 6.09
N GLN A 72 3.09 2.34 6.50
CA GLN A 72 1.89 3.10 6.21
C GLN A 72 1.95 3.72 4.81
N THR A 73 3.15 4.12 4.37
CA THR A 73 3.37 4.67 3.02
C THR A 73 3.08 3.64 1.92
N THR A 74 3.32 2.35 2.15
CA THR A 74 3.02 1.29 1.17
C THR A 74 1.54 1.23 0.76
N GLY A 75 0.63 1.68 1.62
CA GLY A 75 -0.81 1.70 1.31
C GLY A 75 -1.21 2.71 0.24
N PHE A 76 -0.34 3.68 -0.08
CA PHE A 76 -0.58 4.68 -1.13
C PHE A 76 -0.13 4.24 -2.52
N VAL A 77 0.62 3.14 -2.61
CA VAL A 77 1.27 2.66 -3.85
C VAL A 77 0.67 1.32 -4.30
N GLN A 78 -0.52 0.98 -3.79
CA GLN A 78 -1.19 -0.30 -4.03
C GLN A 78 -2.28 -0.20 -5.09
#